data_AF-A0A922HU63-F1
#
_entry.id   AF-A0A922HU63-F1
#
_cell.length_a   1.000
_cell.length_b   1.000
_cell.length_c   1.000
_cell.angle_alpha   90.00
_cell.angle_beta   90.00
_cell.angle_gamma   90.00
#
_symmetry.space_group_name_H-M   'P 1'
#
loop_
_entity.id
_entity.type
_entity.pdbx_description
1 polymer ?
#
loop_
_entity_poly.entity_id
_entity_poly.type
_entity_poly.pdbx_seq_one_letter_code
_entity_poly.pdbx_strand_id
1 'polypeptide(L)'
;MYNNVLNNHHRLFIVDKSSGKHILIDTGSDVSIWPTSSKYLNVFNNNNKKSQRCNFQLFAHNGTRITAYGLERITIDLGFGQPFTYSFIIAESGYPIIGADFLSHFHLLPDPIKPQDICTRIH
;
A
#
# COMPACT_ATOMS: atom_id res chain seq x y z
N MET A 1 10.04 -7.88 -18.54
CA MET A 1 11.04 -6.78 -18.45
C MET A 1 10.75 -5.84 -17.26
N TYR A 2 10.44 -6.36 -16.06
CA TYR A 2 10.15 -5.53 -14.88
C TYR A 2 11.20 -5.64 -13.76
N ASN A 3 12.13 -6.61 -13.87
CA ASN A 3 13.02 -6.97 -12.76
C ASN A 3 14.26 -6.06 -12.62
N ASN A 4 14.57 -5.22 -13.62
CA ASN A 4 15.80 -4.40 -13.61
C ASN A 4 15.58 -2.94 -13.19
N VAL A 5 14.34 -2.49 -12.97
CA VAL A 5 14.05 -1.10 -12.59
C VAL A 5 14.07 -0.89 -11.07
N LEU A 6 13.94 -1.97 -10.27
CA LEU A 6 13.89 -1.87 -8.80
C LEU A 6 15.25 -1.64 -8.13
N ASN A 7 16.37 -1.83 -8.84
CA ASN A 7 17.70 -1.77 -8.22
C ASN A 7 18.25 -0.37 -7.95
N ASN A 8 17.55 0.71 -8.34
CA ASN A 8 18.03 2.08 -8.12
C ASN A 8 16.96 3.07 -7.60
N HIS A 9 15.98 2.57 -6.85
CA HIS A 9 14.99 3.43 -6.23
C HIS A 9 15.28 3.65 -4.73
N HIS A 10 15.22 4.92 -4.32
CA HIS A 10 15.17 5.34 -2.90
C HIS A 10 13.77 5.17 -2.30
N ARG A 11 12.80 4.70 -3.09
CA ARG A 11 11.44 4.44 -2.62
C ARG A 11 11.41 3.21 -1.73
N LEU A 12 10.70 3.32 -0.61
CA LEU A 12 10.62 2.27 0.39
C LEU A 12 9.55 1.26 -0.01
N PHE A 13 9.97 0.18 -0.65
CA PHE A 13 9.09 -0.94 -0.97
C PHE A 13 9.33 -2.10 -0.02
N ILE A 14 8.23 -2.74 0.40
CA ILE A 14 8.25 -4.04 1.07
C ILE A 14 7.53 -5.07 0.19
N VAL A 15 7.94 -6.33 0.25
CA VAL A 15 7.28 -7.42 -0.46
C VAL A 15 6.38 -8.17 0.51
N ASP A 16 5.09 -8.23 0.21
CA ASP A 16 4.18 -9.14 0.88
C ASP A 16 4.59 -10.58 0.57
N LYS A 17 5.06 -11.31 1.57
CA LYS A 17 5.59 -12.68 1.44
C LYS A 17 4.53 -13.69 1.03
N SER A 18 3.26 -13.40 1.28
CA SER A 18 2.15 -14.31 0.95
C SER A 18 1.78 -14.26 -0.53
N SER A 19 1.86 -13.08 -1.16
CA SER A 19 1.42 -12.87 -2.55
C SER A 19 2.52 -12.44 -3.53
N GLY A 20 3.70 -12.07 -3.02
CA GLY A 20 4.81 -11.53 -3.81
C GLY A 20 4.60 -10.09 -4.29
N LYS A 21 3.55 -9.40 -3.83
CA LYS A 21 3.27 -8.02 -4.25
C LYS A 21 4.24 -7.03 -3.60
N HIS A 22 4.72 -6.09 -4.40
CA HIS A 22 5.46 -4.92 -3.92
C HIS A 22 4.48 -3.88 -3.41
N ILE A 23 4.64 -3.47 -2.15
CA ILE A 23 3.83 -2.48 -1.45
C ILE A 23 4.73 -1.28 -1.15
N LEU A 24 4.28 -0.08 -1.55
CA LEU A 24 4.96 1.17 -1.23
C LEU A 24 4.65 1.55 0.22
N ILE A 25 5.68 1.86 1.01
CA ILE A 25 5.54 2.49 2.31
C ILE A 25 5.64 4.00 2.09
N ASP A 26 4.56 4.72 2.40
CA ASP A 26 4.47 6.17 2.16
C ASP A 26 3.93 6.88 3.40
N THR A 27 4.84 7.42 4.21
CA THR A 27 4.49 8.23 5.39
C THR A 27 3.83 9.56 5.02
N GLY A 28 3.88 9.97 3.75
CA GLY A 28 3.20 11.16 3.23
C GLY A 28 1.73 10.91 2.86
N SER A 29 1.26 9.66 2.91
CA SER A 29 -0.14 9.31 2.71
C SER A 29 -0.87 9.14 4.04
N ASP A 30 -1.97 9.85 4.25
CA ASP A 30 -2.80 9.69 5.46
C ASP A 30 -3.48 8.32 5.52
N VAL A 31 -3.70 7.68 4.36
CA VAL A 31 -4.51 6.46 4.23
C VAL A 31 -3.76 5.35 3.51
N SER A 32 -4.14 4.11 3.83
CA SER A 32 -3.64 2.92 3.16
C SER A 32 -4.55 2.50 2.02
N ILE A 33 -3.95 2.29 0.85
CA ILE A 33 -4.65 2.04 -0.41
C ILE A 33 -4.27 0.66 -0.93
N TRP A 34 -5.28 -0.07 -1.40
CA TRP A 34 -5.09 -1.24 -2.23
C TRP A 34 -5.56 -0.96 -3.65
N PRO A 35 -4.78 -1.33 -4.69
CA PRO A 35 -5.17 -1.06 -6.05
C PRO A 35 -6.44 -1.83 -6.40
N THR A 36 -7.35 -1.15 -7.09
CA THR A 36 -8.37 -1.86 -7.84
C THR A 36 -7.70 -2.77 -8.87
N SER A 37 -8.25 -3.96 -9.04
CA SER A 37 -7.88 -4.90 -10.09
C SER A 37 -9.10 -5.07 -10.99
N SER A 38 -8.91 -5.55 -12.23
CA SER A 38 -10.02 -5.84 -13.14
C SER A 38 -11.10 -6.72 -12.47
N LYS A 39 -10.70 -7.58 -11.52
CA LYS A 39 -11.62 -8.39 -10.69
C LYS A 39 -12.55 -7.56 -9.80
N TYR A 40 -12.07 -6.42 -9.26
CA TYR A 40 -12.86 -5.54 -8.40
C TYR A 40 -13.84 -4.66 -9.18
N LEU A 41 -13.46 -4.21 -10.38
CA LEU A 41 -14.34 -3.47 -11.28
C LEU A 41 -15.67 -4.21 -11.53
N ASN A 42 -15.60 -5.50 -11.85
CA ASN A 42 -16.80 -6.32 -12.06
C ASN A 42 -17.59 -6.58 -10.77
N VAL A 43 -16.91 -6.69 -9.62
CA VAL A 43 -17.57 -6.94 -8.33
C VAL A 43 -18.32 -5.71 -7.82
N PHE A 44 -17.76 -4.50 -7.99
CA PHE A 44 -18.43 -3.23 -7.65
C PHE A 44 -19.55 -2.88 -8.66
N ASN A 45 -19.42 -3.32 -9.91
CA ASN A 45 -20.43 -3.07 -10.94
C ASN A 45 -21.62 -4.05 -10.90
N ASN A 46 -21.41 -5.34 -10.61
CA ASN A 46 -22.47 -6.36 -10.69
C ASN A 46 -23.16 -6.70 -9.36
N ASN A 47 -22.54 -6.43 -8.22
CA ASN A 47 -23.12 -6.85 -6.95
C ASN A 47 -23.83 -5.69 -6.25
N ASN A 48 -25.09 -5.95 -5.86
CA ASN A 48 -25.80 -5.26 -4.78
C ASN A 48 -25.07 -5.33 -3.41
N LYS A 49 -23.77 -5.66 -3.37
CA LYS A 49 -22.88 -5.41 -2.24
C LYS A 49 -22.63 -3.90 -2.21
N LYS A 50 -23.62 -3.19 -1.66
CA LYS A 50 -23.47 -1.94 -0.91
C LYS A 50 -22.55 -2.16 0.30
N SER A 51 -21.39 -2.80 0.13
CA SER A 51 -20.34 -2.85 1.14
C SER A 51 -19.77 -1.45 1.20
N GLN A 52 -20.47 -0.59 1.94
CA GLN A 52 -20.11 0.77 2.26
C GLN A 52 -19.59 1.56 1.05
N ARG A 53 -20.51 2.24 0.33
CA ARG A 53 -20.15 3.49 -0.35
C ARG A 53 -19.67 4.46 0.74
N CYS A 54 -18.44 4.29 1.19
CA CYS A 54 -17.77 5.31 1.95
C CYS A 54 -17.48 6.42 0.95
N ASN A 55 -18.03 7.59 1.22
CA ASN A 55 -17.79 8.79 0.42
C ASN A 55 -16.38 9.34 0.71
N PHE A 56 -15.35 8.51 0.58
CA PHE A 56 -13.96 8.97 0.66
C PHE A 56 -13.65 9.73 -0.62
N GLN A 57 -13.28 11.01 -0.47
CA GLN A 57 -12.65 11.75 -1.54
C GLN A 57 -11.15 11.71 -1.29
N LEU A 58 -10.45 10.91 -2.10
CA LEU A 58 -9.00 10.82 -2.04
C LEU A 58 -8.37 11.82 -2.99
N PHE A 59 -7.28 12.42 -2.55
CA PHE A 59 -6.49 13.35 -3.35
C PHE A 59 -5.02 13.00 -3.21
N ALA A 60 -4.32 12.97 -4.34
CA ALA A 60 -2.87 12.92 -4.35
C ALA A 60 -2.30 14.26 -3.85
N HIS A 61 -1.01 14.28 -3.52
CA HIS A 61 -0.32 15.49 -3.06
C HIS A 61 -0.38 16.65 -4.06
N ASN A 62 -0.55 16.37 -5.36
CA ASN A 62 -0.73 17.38 -6.41
C ASN A 62 -2.19 17.86 -6.58
N GLY A 63 -3.11 17.44 -5.70
CA GLY A 63 -4.53 17.76 -5.78
C GLY A 63 -5.32 16.93 -6.82
N THR A 64 -4.68 15.99 -7.52
CA THR A 64 -5.40 15.07 -8.41
C THR A 64 -6.33 14.18 -7.60
N ARG A 65 -7.61 14.17 -7.97
CA ARG A 65 -8.60 13.26 -7.37
C ARG A 65 -8.23 11.81 -7.71
N ILE A 66 -8.22 10.96 -6.69
CA ILE A 66 -8.06 9.52 -6.83
C ILE A 66 -9.45 8.87 -6.66
N THR A 67 -9.83 8.02 -7.61
CA THR A 67 -11.11 7.30 -7.54
C THR A 67 -11.04 6.20 -6.48
N ALA A 68 -11.90 6.27 -5.47
CA ALA A 68 -12.06 5.22 -4.46
C ALA A 68 -13.34 4.41 -4.74
N TYR A 69 -13.27 3.10 -4.53
CA TYR A 69 -14.34 2.14 -4.82
C TYR A 69 -14.97 1.56 -3.55
N GLY A 70 -14.24 1.50 -2.44
CA GLY A 70 -14.75 0.99 -1.17
C GLY A 70 -13.65 0.64 -0.19
N LEU A 71 -14.01 -0.13 0.84
CA LEU A 71 -13.07 -0.71 1.81
C LEU A 71 -13.02 -2.23 1.64
N GLU A 72 -11.84 -2.80 1.86
CA GLU A 72 -11.67 -4.25 1.93
C GLU A 72 -10.69 -4.63 3.04
N ARG A 73 -11.04 -5.68 3.79
CA ARG A 73 -10.11 -6.28 4.76
C ARG A 73 -9.12 -7.15 4.01
N ILE A 74 -7.85 -6.77 4.04
CA ILE A 74 -6.76 -7.46 3.35
C ILE A 74 -5.74 -7.88 4.38
N THR A 75 -5.26 -9.11 4.24
CA THR A 75 -4.19 -9.69 5.06
C THR A 75 -2.90 -9.68 4.25
N ILE A 76 -1.83 -9.11 4.81
CA ILE A 76 -0.49 -9.03 4.20
C ILE A 76 0.57 -9.60 5.14
N ASP A 77 1.58 -10.26 4.60
CA ASP A 77 2.72 -10.77 5.36
C ASP A 77 3.96 -9.91 5.08
N LEU A 78 4.32 -9.06 6.04
CA LEU A 78 5.48 -8.18 5.95
C LEU A 78 6.80 -8.84 6.43
N GLY A 79 6.77 -10.13 6.80
CA GLY A 79 7.94 -10.86 7.28
C GLY A 79 8.26 -10.68 8.76
N PHE A 80 7.33 -10.15 9.56
CA PHE A 80 7.48 -9.97 11.02
C PHE A 80 7.02 -11.19 11.83
N GLY A 81 6.91 -12.36 11.21
CA GLY A 81 6.47 -13.61 11.86
C GLY A 81 4.96 -13.74 12.07
N GLN A 82 4.19 -12.67 11.86
CA GLN A 82 2.73 -12.71 11.83
C GLN A 82 2.17 -11.82 10.71
N PRO A 83 1.06 -12.21 10.07
CA PRO A 83 0.42 -11.40 9.05
C PRO A 83 -0.42 -10.27 9.65
N PHE A 84 -0.54 -9.17 8.92
CA PHE A 84 -1.29 -7.97 9.30
C PHE A 84 -2.61 -7.95 8.53
N THR A 85 -3.73 -7.93 9.24
CA THR A 85 -5.06 -7.78 8.61
C THR A 85 -5.59 -6.38 8.86
N TYR A 86 -5.83 -5.63 7.79
CA TYR A 86 -6.23 -4.22 7.88
C TYR A 86 -7.30 -3.86 6.84
N SER A 87 -8.08 -2.81 7.10
CA SER A 87 -9.12 -2.31 6.19
C SER A 87 -8.51 -1.28 5.25
N PHE A 88 -8.20 -1.67 4.01
CA PHE A 88 -7.63 -0.80 2.99
C PHE A 88 -8.72 -0.11 2.17
N ILE A 89 -8.44 1.11 1.69
CA ILE A 89 -9.27 1.75 0.68
C ILE A 89 -8.92 1.16 -0.68
N ILE A 90 -9.92 0.61 -1.37
CA ILE A 90 -9.77 0.18 -2.75
C ILE A 90 -9.83 1.40 -3.65
N ALA A 91 -8.75 1.70 -4.38
CA ALA A 91 -8.67 2.90 -5.21
C ALA A 91 -7.85 2.69 -6.48
N GLU A 92 -7.94 3.66 -7.40
CA GLU A 92 -7.14 3.72 -8.62
C GLU A 92 -5.71 4.15 -8.29
N SER A 93 -4.83 3.16 -8.09
CA SER A 93 -3.41 3.36 -7.80
C SER A 93 -2.55 2.36 -8.58
N GLY A 94 -1.33 2.76 -8.94
CA GLY A 94 -0.37 1.87 -9.61
C GLY A 94 0.24 0.80 -8.70
N TYR A 95 0.27 1.04 -7.39
CA TYR A 95 0.82 0.14 -6.37
C TYR A 95 -0.03 0.17 -5.10
N PRO A 96 -0.05 -0.92 -4.30
CA PRO A 96 -0.53 -0.83 -2.93
C PRO A 96 0.33 0.15 -2.13
N ILE A 97 -0.31 0.91 -1.26
CA ILE A 97 0.30 1.93 -0.41
C ILE A 97 -0.06 1.60 1.04
N ILE A 98 0.95 1.46 1.89
CA ILE A 98 0.82 1.54 3.35
C ILE A 98 1.06 3.00 3.74
N GLY A 99 0.00 3.63 4.23
CA GLY A 99 0.01 5.01 4.72
C GLY A 99 0.20 5.11 6.23
N ALA A 100 0.13 6.33 6.74
CA ALA A 100 0.29 6.65 8.15
C ALA A 100 -0.77 5.97 9.05
N ASP A 101 -1.97 5.72 8.55
CA ASP A 101 -3.04 5.02 9.27
C ASP A 101 -2.66 3.57 9.65
N PHE A 102 -2.16 2.79 8.70
CA PHE A 102 -1.69 1.43 8.95
C PHE A 102 -0.44 1.43 9.84
N LEU A 103 0.52 2.30 9.54
CA LEU A 103 1.77 2.40 10.31
C LEU A 103 1.49 2.75 11.78
N SER A 104 0.62 3.73 12.03
CA SER A 104 0.24 4.12 13.39
C SER A 104 -0.57 3.04 14.09
N HIS A 105 -1.50 2.37 13.39
CA HIS A 105 -2.32 1.29 13.94
C HIS A 105 -1.49 0.11 14.44
N PHE A 106 -0.44 -0.26 13.71
CA PHE A 106 0.44 -1.38 14.06
C PHE A 106 1.75 -0.95 14.76
N HIS A 107 1.88 0.32 15.12
CA HIS A 107 3.07 0.89 15.76
C HIS A 107 4.38 0.62 15.00
N LEU A 108 4.33 0.74 13.67
CA LEU A 108 5.46 0.51 12.78
C LEU A 108 6.16 1.83 12.43
N LEU A 109 7.48 1.81 12.47
CA LEU A 109 8.33 2.94 12.06
C LEU A 109 9.14 2.55 10.82
N PRO A 110 8.88 3.18 9.67
CA PRO A 110 9.69 2.97 8.48
C PRO A 110 11.10 3.53 8.66
N ASP A 111 12.12 2.70 8.44
CA ASP A 111 13.51 3.14 8.36
C ASP A 111 13.98 3.06 6.89
N PRO A 112 14.31 4.19 6.25
CA PRO A 112 14.78 4.19 4.86
C PRO A 112 16.24 3.72 4.71
N ILE A 113 16.98 3.53 5.82
CA ILE A 113 18.35 3.03 5.77
C ILE A 113 18.33 1.59 5.26
N LYS A 114 19.00 1.37 4.13
CA LYS A 114 19.15 0.02 3.61
C LYS A 114 20.23 -0.70 4.42
N PRO A 115 20.06 -2.00 4.76
CA PRO A 115 21.05 -2.74 5.53
C PRO A 115 22.47 -2.67 4.94
N GLN A 116 22.60 -2.60 3.61
CA GLN A 116 23.88 -2.45 2.92
C GLN A 116 24.58 -1.09 3.17
N ASP A 117 23.84 -0.06 3.57
CA ASP A 117 24.36 1.30 3.79
C ASP A 117 24.84 1.53 5.23
N ILE A 118 24.64 0.55 6.12
CA ILE A 118 25.06 0.60 7.52
C ILE A 118 26.59 0.53 7.66
N CYS A 119 27.29 -0.04 6.66
CA CYS A 119 28.74 -0.26 6.72
C CYS A 119 29.60 0.92 6.19
N THR A 120 29.00 1.97 5.63
CA THR A 120 29.74 3.05 4.92
C THR A 120 29.86 4.37 5.69
N ARG A 121 29.39 4.45 6.94
CA ARG A 121 29.50 5.65 7.79
C ARG A 121 30.49 5.48 8.93
N ILE A 122 31.75 5.29 8.59
CA ILE A 122 32.87 5.70 9.44
C ILE A 122 33.99 6.12 8.49
N HIS A 123 34.31 7.43 8.50
CA HIS A 123 35.60 8.11 8.33
C HIS A 123 35.30 9.61 8.14
#